data_AF-A0A927V0W1-F1
#
_entry.id   AF-A0A927V0W1-F1
#
_cell.length_a   1.000
_cell.length_b   1.000
_cell.length_c   1.000
_cell.angle_alpha   90.00
_cell.angle_beta   90.00
_cell.angle_gamma   90.00
#
_symmetry.space_group_name_H-M   'P 1'
#
loop_
_entity.id
_entity.type
_entity.pdbx_description
1 polymer ?
#
loop_
_entity_poly.entity_id
_entity_poly.type
_entity_poly.pdbx_seq_one_letter_code
_entity_poly.pdbx_strand_id
1 'polypeptide(L)'
;MKEKNVIYYLLRERTVAKREKSGEYYNDFLFKGGKWVEDEAGVIMDYLVGFDSTEPIGSPYRFGCTSMLMEIEEISEKKAVSIMNQQILGGII
;
A
#
# COMPACT_ATOMS: atom_id res chain seq x y z
N MET A 1 -16.35 21.33 0.76
CA MET A 1 -15.20 20.48 1.16
C MET A 1 -15.05 19.42 0.08
N LYS A 2 -13.89 19.30 -0.58
CA LYS A 2 -13.66 18.16 -1.49
C LYS A 2 -13.67 16.89 -0.64
N GLU A 3 -14.48 15.89 -1.00
CA GLU A 3 -14.44 14.58 -0.38
C GLU A 3 -13.02 14.03 -0.47
N LYS A 4 -12.37 13.85 0.67
CA LYS A 4 -11.15 13.05 0.74
C LYS A 4 -11.57 11.60 0.65
N ASN A 5 -11.42 11.01 -0.53
CA ASN A 5 -11.59 9.58 -0.70
C ASN A 5 -10.26 8.90 -0.33
N VAL A 6 -10.26 8.15 0.76
CA VAL A 6 -9.08 7.43 1.27
C VAL A 6 -9.37 5.94 1.17
N ILE A 7 -8.48 5.23 0.49
CA ILE A 7 -8.52 3.77 0.41
C ILE A 7 -7.36 3.24 1.24
N TYR A 8 -7.62 2.23 2.07
CA TYR A 8 -6.59 1.59 2.89
C TYR A 8 -6.25 0.22 2.33
N TYR A 9 -4.98 -0.13 2.38
CA TYR A 9 -4.48 -1.42 1.92
C TYR A 9 -3.65 -2.11 3.01
N LEU A 10 -3.60 -3.44 2.95
CA LEU A 10 -2.64 -4.26 3.67
C LEU A 10 -1.74 -4.97 2.66
N LEU A 11 -0.44 -4.67 2.71
CA LEU A 11 0.57 -5.25 1.84
C LEU A 11 1.30 -6.37 2.58
N ARG A 12 1.41 -7.54 1.94
CA ARG A 12 2.05 -8.75 2.47
C ARG A 12 1.61 -9.13 3.89
N GLU A 13 0.32 -8.93 4.17
CA GLU A 13 -0.30 -9.14 5.49
C GLU A 13 0.32 -8.33 6.65
N ARG A 14 1.19 -7.35 6.35
CA ARG A 14 2.03 -6.69 7.36
C ARG A 14 2.01 -5.18 7.28
N THR A 15 2.18 -4.61 6.10
CA THR A 15 2.37 -3.16 5.96
C THR A 15 1.04 -2.51 5.65
N VAL A 16 0.55 -1.66 6.55
CA VAL A 16 -0.61 -0.83 6.25
C VAL A 16 -0.18 0.27 5.28
N ALA A 17 -0.98 0.48 4.24
CA ALA A 17 -0.80 1.56 3.29
C ALA A 17 -2.11 2.30 3.07
N LYS A 18 -2.05 3.49 2.49
CA LYS A 18 -3.23 4.23 2.06
C LYS A 18 -2.98 4.97 0.76
N ARG A 19 -4.06 5.18 0.02
CA ARG A 19 -4.14 6.05 -1.15
C ARG A 19 -5.14 7.15 -0.87
N GLU A 20 -4.70 8.40 -0.94
CA GLU A 20 -5.55 9.58 -0.74
C GLU A 20 -5.82 10.30 -2.06
N LYS A 21 -7.09 10.51 -2.39
CA LYS A 21 -7.47 11.34 -3.54
C LYS A 21 -7.45 12.83 -3.18
N SER A 22 -6.68 13.62 -3.92
CA SER A 22 -6.60 15.07 -3.84
C SER A 22 -6.90 15.71 -5.19
N GLY A 23 -8.18 16.01 -5.45
CA GLY A 23 -8.63 16.46 -6.76
C GLY A 23 -8.50 15.35 -7.81
N GLU A 24 -7.72 15.58 -8.86
CA GLU A 24 -7.44 14.61 -9.93
C GLU A 24 -6.22 13.71 -9.62
N TYR A 25 -5.54 13.94 -8.50
CA TYR A 25 -4.31 13.24 -8.15
C TYR A 25 -4.54 12.25 -7.02
N TYR A 26 -3.76 11.17 -7.01
CA TYR A 26 -3.64 10.25 -5.88
C TYR A 26 -2.26 10.39 -5.26
N ASN A 27 -2.22 10.40 -3.93
CA ASN A 27 -0.98 10.33 -3.17
C ASN A 27 -0.99 9.03 -2.36
N ASP A 28 0.11 8.29 -2.44
CA ASP A 28 0.27 6.98 -1.84
C ASP A 28 1.20 7.06 -0.62
N PHE A 29 0.84 6.36 0.46
CA PHE A 29 1.58 6.39 1.72
C PHE A 29 1.69 5.00 2.34
N LEU A 30 2.83 4.72 2.95
CA LEU A 30 3.10 3.52 3.74
C LEU A 30 3.18 3.88 5.23
N PHE A 31 2.60 3.06 6.09
CA PHE A 31 2.75 3.20 7.53
C PHE A 31 4.03 2.51 8.00
N LYS A 32 5.00 3.29 8.51
CA LYS A 32 6.30 2.80 8.96
C LYS A 32 6.72 3.51 10.23
N GLY A 33 7.14 2.76 11.25
CA GLY A 33 7.64 3.33 12.51
C GLY A 33 6.67 4.29 13.20
N GLY A 34 5.37 3.97 13.16
CA GLY A 34 4.32 4.79 13.80
C GLY A 34 3.90 6.04 13.03
N LYS A 35 4.38 6.24 11.80
CA LYS A 35 4.04 7.41 10.97
C LYS A 35 3.72 7.03 9.54
N TRP A 36 2.97 7.89 8.86
CA TRP A 36 2.79 7.83 7.42
C TRP A 36 4.02 8.38 6.71
N VAL A 37 4.52 7.65 5.73
CA VAL A 37 5.64 8.02 4.86
C VAL A 37 5.15 7.94 3.42
N GLU A 38 5.45 8.94 2.60
CA GLU A 38 5.09 8.95 1.18
C GLU A 38 5.73 7.78 0.42
N ASP A 39 4.98 7.18 -0.50
CA ASP A 39 5.43 6.06 -1.32
C ASP A 39 6.12 6.53 -2.60
N GLU A 40 7.32 7.11 -2.45
CA GLU A 40 8.12 7.61 -3.58
C GLU A 40 8.57 6.50 -4.54
N ALA A 41 8.63 5.26 -4.06
CA ALA A 41 9.07 4.11 -4.84
C ALA A 41 7.94 3.45 -5.64
N GLY A 42 6.68 3.89 -5.47
CA GLY A 42 5.53 3.33 -6.17
C GLY A 42 5.17 1.91 -5.74
N VAL A 43 5.50 1.54 -4.50
CA VAL A 43 5.29 0.18 -3.97
C VAL A 43 3.82 -0.22 -4.04
N ILE A 44 2.88 0.64 -3.67
CA ILE A 44 1.44 0.34 -3.76
C ILE A 44 1.05 0.05 -5.21
N MET A 45 1.52 0.87 -6.15
CA MET A 45 1.24 0.68 -7.57
C MET A 45 1.83 -0.62 -8.10
N ASP A 46 3.05 -0.97 -7.72
CA ASP A 46 3.68 -2.23 -8.10
C ASP A 46 2.82 -3.43 -7.72
N TYR A 47 2.28 -3.47 -6.50
CA TYR A 47 1.34 -4.53 -6.11
C TYR A 47 0.04 -4.49 -6.90
N LEU A 48 -0.58 -3.30 -7.07
CA LEU A 48 -1.87 -3.16 -7.77
C LEU A 48 -1.81 -3.59 -9.24
N VAL A 49 -0.66 -3.45 -9.91
CA VAL A 49 -0.49 -3.86 -11.31
C VAL A 49 0.22 -5.20 -11.46
N GLY A 50 0.60 -5.84 -10.35
CA GLY A 50 1.36 -7.08 -10.35
C GLY A 50 2.74 -6.92 -10.99
N PHE A 51 3.45 -5.84 -10.70
CA PHE A 51 4.79 -5.59 -11.20
C PHE A 51 5.80 -6.54 -10.56
N ASP A 52 6.52 -7.30 -11.38
CA ASP A 52 7.59 -8.20 -10.93
C ASP A 52 8.96 -7.63 -11.32
N SER A 53 9.69 -7.12 -10.33
CA SER A 53 11.04 -6.59 -10.55
C SER A 53 12.08 -7.64 -10.98
N THR A 54 11.80 -8.94 -10.79
CA THR A 54 12.70 -10.04 -11.16
C THR A 54 12.61 -10.41 -12.63
N GLU A 55 11.51 -10.01 -13.30
CA GLU A 55 11.34 -10.18 -14.74
C GLU A 55 12.25 -9.21 -15.52
N PRO A 56 12.84 -9.66 -16.65
CA PRO A 56 13.69 -8.81 -17.48
C PRO A 56 12.98 -7.54 -17.95
N ILE A 57 13.76 -6.47 -18.13
CA ILE A 57 13.26 -5.22 -18.73
C ILE A 57 12.69 -5.53 -20.12
N GLY A 58 11.43 -5.16 -20.36
CA GLY A 58 10.72 -5.42 -21.61
C GLY A 58 9.97 -6.76 -21.67
N SER A 59 10.06 -7.60 -20.62
CA SER A 59 9.26 -8.82 -20.54
C SER A 59 7.76 -8.49 -20.48
N PRO A 60 6.91 -9.15 -21.29
CA PRO A 60 5.46 -8.98 -21.20
C PRO A 60 4.88 -9.52 -19.88
N TYR A 61 5.64 -10.36 -19.15
CA TYR A 61 5.24 -10.93 -17.86
C TYR A 61 5.64 -10.07 -16.66
N ARG A 62 6.29 -8.93 -16.92
CA ARG A 62 6.71 -7.99 -15.87
C ARG A 62 5.55 -7.32 -15.16
N PHE A 63 4.35 -7.38 -15.73
CA PHE A 63 3.10 -6.87 -15.17
C PHE A 63 2.06 -7.99 -15.14
N GLY A 64 1.08 -7.90 -14.24
CA GLY A 64 0.04 -8.91 -14.09
C GLY A 64 0.52 -10.18 -13.36
N CYS A 65 1.64 -10.12 -12.64
CA CYS A 65 2.09 -11.21 -11.80
C CYS A 65 1.08 -11.46 -10.68
N THR A 66 0.38 -12.59 -10.73
CA THR A 66 -0.70 -12.93 -9.80
C THR A 66 -0.21 -13.06 -8.36
N SER A 67 1.02 -13.53 -8.15
CA SER A 67 1.62 -13.60 -6.82
C SER A 67 1.69 -12.20 -6.18
N MET A 68 2.14 -11.19 -6.93
CA MET A 68 2.16 -9.81 -6.47
C MET A 68 0.74 -9.26 -6.23
N LEU A 69 -0.21 -9.53 -7.12
CA LEU A 69 -1.60 -9.07 -6.95
C LEU A 69 -2.27 -9.63 -5.69
N MET A 70 -1.92 -10.85 -5.27
CA MET A 70 -2.45 -11.48 -4.05
C MET A 70 -1.83 -10.93 -2.75
N GLU A 71 -0.71 -10.21 -2.86
CA GLU A 71 0.00 -9.63 -1.71
C GLU A 71 -0.50 -8.22 -1.35
N ILE A 72 -1.58 -7.75 -1.97
CA ILE A 72 -2.27 -6.51 -1.59
C ILE A 72 -3.75 -6.75 -1.40
N GLU A 73 -4.26 -6.33 -0.25
CA GLU A 73 -5.68 -6.42 0.10
C GLU A 73 -6.22 -5.02 0.41
N GLU A 74 -7.36 -4.65 -0.16
CA GLU A 74 -8.09 -3.47 0.30
C GLU A 74 -8.77 -3.78 1.64
N ILE A 75 -8.53 -2.95 2.65
CA ILE A 75 -9.05 -3.14 4.00
C ILE A 75 -9.87 -1.94 4.45
N SER A 76 -10.80 -2.17 5.37
CA SER A 76 -11.52 -1.07 6.01
C SER A 76 -10.58 -0.18 6.84
N GLU A 77 -10.92 1.10 6.97
CA GLU A 77 -10.22 2.04 7.86
C GLU A 77 -10.13 1.51 9.30
N LYS A 78 -11.22 0.92 9.82
CA LYS A 78 -11.24 0.34 11.17
C LYS A 78 -10.19 -0.76 11.33
N LYS A 79 -10.03 -1.62 10.31
CA LYS A 79 -9.01 -2.68 10.31
C LYS A 79 -7.60 -2.07 10.21
N ALA A 80 -7.40 -1.07 9.36
CA ALA A 80 -6.13 -0.36 9.23
C ALA A 80 -5.69 0.25 10.57
N VAL A 81 -6.59 0.99 11.23
CA VAL A 81 -6.34 1.59 12.55
C VAL A 81 -6.00 0.53 13.60
N SER A 82 -6.72 -0.59 13.61
CA SER A 82 -6.42 -1.70 14.54
C SER A 82 -5.00 -2.24 14.34
N ILE A 83 -4.55 -2.43 13.11
CA ILE A 83 -3.21 -2.95 12.80
C ILE A 83 -2.15 -1.89 13.15
N MET A 84 -2.37 -0.64 12.77
CA MET A 84 -1.45 0.46 13.11
C MET A 84 -1.23 0.58 14.61
N ASN A 85 -2.31 0.52 15.41
CA ASN A 85 -2.21 0.55 16.87
C ASN A 85 -1.39 -0.63 17.41
N GLN A 86 -1.56 -1.83 16.87
CA GLN A 86 -0.75 -3.00 17.26
C GLN A 86 0.73 -2.81 16.92
N GLN A 87 1.05 -2.22 15.76
CA GLN A 87 2.44 -1.94 15.37
C GLN A 87 3.10 -0.88 16.25
N ILE A 88 2.36 0.16 16.63
CA ILE A 88 2.85 1.20 17.53
C ILE A 88 3.11 0.60 18.92
N LEU A 89 2.16 -0.18 19.45
CA LEU A 89 2.29 -0.78 20.79
C LEU A 89 3.33 -1.91 20.84
N GLY A 90 3.42 -2.73 19.79
CA GLY A 90 4.38 -3.84 19.68
C GLY A 90 5.80 -3.41 19.32
N GLY A 91 5.99 -2.18 18.82
CA GLY A 91 7.30 -1.57 18.55
C GLY A 91 7.93 -0.84 19.74
N ILE A 92 7.27 -0.83 20.91
CA ILE A 92 7.85 -0.34 22.18
C ILE A 92 8.59 -1.52 22.84
N ILE A 93 9.80 -1.83 22.36
CA ILE A 93 10.78 -2.69 23.06
C ILE A 93 12.17 -2.10 22.84
#